data_AF-A0A0M3I8Q1-F1
#
_entry.id   AF-A0A0M3I8Q1-F1
#
_cell.length_a   1.000
_cell.length_b   1.000
_cell.length_c   1.000
_cell.angle_alpha   90.00
_cell.angle_beta   90.00
_cell.angle_gamma   90.00
#
_symmetry.space_group_name_H-M   'P 1'
#
loop_
_entity.id
_entity.type
_entity.pdbx_description
1 polymer ?
#
loop_
_entity_poly.entity_id
_entity_poly.type
_entity_poly.pdbx_seq_one_letter_code
_entity_poly.pdbx_strand_id
1 'polypeptide(L)'
;MHSSGYLWGLDDSGRPQRLNASSDPQRDDYLDWINEAIFDADHQPIRIQKIVATREHIIALDRHGYCYLYVCTSHTAIRFVIYTFENQRWYPGIGWSARTLPTDRSSFSDESGSLTQPRESFELPSDGWKWEQPWMIDLNEQLYDKEGWQYAFNFGVDAHFRNAPTMTSFVRRRRWLRSRRYTALCRWVQVNVASSSELFVDICAGGFDVDADSSCELYSLFALSGDGDLYWRKGIRKNSPEGTEWKLIEPIPDDSGGIASSCRLCLLLERMNGIN
;
A
#
# COMPACT_ATOMS: atom_id res chain seq x y z
N MET A 1 -18.90 1.20 23.40
CA MET A 1 -17.67 0.50 22.97
C MET A 1 -16.51 1.45 23.23
N HIS A 2 -15.70 1.19 24.24
CA HIS A 2 -14.58 2.06 24.58
C HIS A 2 -13.54 2.00 23.46
N SER A 3 -13.28 3.13 22.80
CA SER A 3 -12.13 3.26 21.91
C SER A 3 -10.88 3.21 22.78
N SER A 4 -10.25 2.05 22.89
CA SER A 4 -8.95 1.92 23.55
C SER A 4 -7.91 2.55 22.63
N GLY A 5 -7.64 3.84 22.83
CA GLY A 5 -6.42 4.46 22.32
C GLY A 5 -5.24 3.90 23.08
N TYR A 6 -4.14 3.63 22.39
CA TYR A 6 -2.88 3.22 23.01
C TYR A 6 -1.97 4.43 23.12
N LEU A 7 -1.36 4.65 24.28
CA LEU A 7 -0.25 5.58 24.42
C LEU A 7 1.05 4.83 24.09
N TRP A 8 1.87 5.44 23.25
CA TRP A 8 3.17 4.90 22.84
C TRP A 8 4.28 5.89 23.17
N GLY A 9 5.43 5.35 23.53
CA GLY A 9 6.64 6.13 23.81
C GLY A 9 7.90 5.36 23.47
N LEU A 10 9.04 6.00 23.67
CA LEU A 10 10.37 5.39 23.57
C LEU A 10 11.03 5.45 24.95
N ASP A 11 11.73 4.38 25.32
CA ASP A 11 12.66 4.43 26.47
C ASP A 11 14.00 5.08 26.07
N ASP A 12 14.91 5.20 27.05
CA ASP A 12 16.25 5.78 26.87
C ASP A 12 17.12 5.05 25.83
N SER A 13 16.83 3.76 25.64
CA SER A 13 17.48 2.86 24.71
C SER A 13 16.84 2.91 23.31
N GLY A 14 15.78 3.70 23.14
CA GLY A 14 15.03 3.83 21.89
C GLY A 14 14.17 2.61 21.58
N ARG A 15 13.69 1.89 22.59
CA ARG A 15 12.74 0.77 22.39
C ARG A 15 11.31 1.30 22.49
N PRO A 16 10.41 0.90 21.57
CA PRO A 16 8.99 1.19 21.69
C PRO A 16 8.40 0.63 23.00
N GLN A 17 7.68 1.49 23.71
CA GLN A 17 6.93 1.16 24.91
C GLN A 17 5.46 1.49 24.67
N ARG A 18 4.56 0.58 25.00
CA ARG A 18 3.10 0.76 24.88
C ARG A 18 2.47 0.73 26.27
N LEU A 19 1.70 1.75 26.61
CA LEU A 19 0.96 1.77 27.86
C LEU A 19 -0.21 0.77 27.81
N ASN A 20 -0.26 -0.12 28.78
CA ASN A 20 -1.37 -1.03 29.01
C ASN A 20 -2.49 -0.30 29.77
N ALA A 21 -3.36 0.38 29.03
CA ALA A 21 -4.61 0.88 29.59
C ALA A 21 -5.64 -0.26 29.60
N SER A 22 -5.49 -1.22 30.53
CA SER A 22 -6.51 -2.25 30.78
C SER A 22 -7.87 -1.59 31.01
N SER A 23 -8.93 -2.19 30.45
CA SER A 23 -10.30 -1.72 30.70
C SER A 23 -10.76 -1.96 32.15
N ASP A 24 -10.00 -2.73 32.92
CA ASP A 24 -10.25 -3.03 34.32
C ASP A 24 -9.16 -2.39 35.20
N PRO A 25 -9.46 -1.26 35.86
CA PRO A 25 -8.55 -0.55 36.76
C PRO A 25 -8.15 -1.34 38.01
N GLN A 26 -8.81 -2.47 38.29
CA GLN A 26 -8.51 -3.30 39.45
C GLN A 26 -7.47 -4.39 39.16
N ARG A 27 -7.05 -4.55 37.90
CA ARG A 27 -5.97 -5.48 37.58
C ARG A 27 -4.61 -4.88 37.94
N ASP A 28 -3.72 -5.74 38.42
CA ASP A 28 -2.35 -5.39 38.78
C ASP A 28 -1.54 -4.81 37.61
N ASP A 29 -1.95 -5.09 36.36
CA ASP A 29 -1.29 -4.62 35.13
C ASP A 29 -1.84 -3.29 34.57
N TYR A 30 -2.74 -2.63 35.31
CA TYR A 30 -3.32 -1.36 34.91
C TYR A 30 -2.27 -0.23 34.90
N LEU A 31 -2.07 0.38 33.73
CA LEU A 31 -1.07 1.42 33.45
C LEU A 31 0.39 0.94 33.42
N ASP A 32 0.62 -0.37 33.26
CA ASP A 32 1.97 -0.88 33.03
C ASP A 32 2.47 -0.56 31.63
N TRP A 33 3.79 -0.34 31.51
CA TRP A 33 4.45 -0.20 30.21
C TRP A 33 4.85 -1.57 29.67
N ILE A 34 4.35 -1.89 28.48
CA ILE A 34 4.69 -3.11 27.75
C ILE A 34 5.81 -2.78 26.77
N ASN A 35 6.91 -3.53 26.88
CA ASN A 35 8.03 -3.43 25.96
C ASN A 35 7.67 -4.08 24.62
N GLU A 36 7.63 -3.27 23.57
CA GLU A 36 7.32 -3.65 22.18
C GLU A 36 8.57 -3.45 21.31
N ALA A 37 9.74 -3.88 21.81
CA ALA A 37 11.01 -3.78 21.09
C ALA A 37 10.95 -4.44 19.71
N ILE A 38 11.59 -3.78 18.74
CA ILE A 38 11.81 -4.29 17.39
C ILE A 38 13.16 -5.01 17.37
N PHE A 39 13.22 -6.16 16.70
CA PHE A 39 14.45 -6.95 16.58
C PHE A 39 14.79 -7.17 15.10
N ASP A 40 16.09 -7.22 14.81
CA ASP A 40 16.59 -7.62 13.50
C ASP A 40 16.62 -9.16 13.33
N ALA A 41 17.18 -9.62 12.21
CA ALA A 41 17.29 -11.04 11.89
C ALA A 41 18.22 -11.80 12.87
N ASP A 42 19.16 -11.12 13.52
CA ASP A 42 20.10 -11.67 14.50
C ASP A 42 19.60 -11.52 15.94
N HIS A 43 18.31 -11.21 16.10
CA HIS A 43 17.64 -10.96 17.39
C HIS A 43 18.26 -9.83 18.21
N GLN A 44 18.93 -8.86 17.57
CA GLN A 44 19.41 -7.66 18.22
C GLN A 44 18.33 -6.57 18.22
N PRO A 45 18.18 -5.82 19.33
CA PRO A 45 17.18 -4.76 19.41
C PRO A 45 17.55 -3.60 18.48
N ILE A 46 16.59 -3.21 17.64
CA ILE A 46 16.71 -2.06 16.75
C ILE A 46 16.36 -0.80 17.54
N ARG A 47 17.26 0.19 17.47
CA ARG A 47 17.08 1.49 18.13
C ARG A 47 16.21 2.42 17.29
N ILE A 48 15.05 2.75 17.81
CA ILE A 48 14.07 3.66 17.20
C ILE A 48 14.35 5.10 17.62
N GLN A 49 14.28 6.01 16.65
CA GLN A 49 14.47 7.45 16.85
C GLN A 49 13.14 8.20 16.98
N LYS A 50 12.12 7.77 16.24
CA LYS A 50 10.80 8.41 16.27
C LYS A 50 9.69 7.38 16.16
N ILE A 51 8.60 7.65 16.88
CA ILE A 51 7.34 6.95 16.75
C ILE A 51 6.25 7.96 16.42
N VAL A 52 5.35 7.57 15.52
CA VAL A 52 4.10 8.27 15.25
C VAL A 52 2.97 7.28 15.46
N ALA A 53 2.04 7.61 16.35
CA ALA A 53 0.87 6.78 16.63
C ALA A 53 -0.39 7.40 16.02
N THR A 54 -1.20 6.55 15.40
CA THR A 54 -2.56 6.84 14.95
C THR A 54 -3.54 5.97 15.75
N ARG A 55 -4.84 6.03 15.43
CA ARG A 55 -5.85 5.19 16.09
C ARG A 55 -5.60 3.68 15.93
N GLU A 56 -5.14 3.25 14.75
CA GLU A 56 -5.04 1.81 14.40
C GLU A 56 -3.64 1.38 13.98
N HIS A 57 -2.75 2.33 13.69
CA HIS A 57 -1.40 2.09 13.16
C HIS A 57 -0.36 2.86 13.96
N ILE A 58 0.79 2.25 14.17
CA ILE A 58 1.96 2.90 14.75
C ILE A 58 3.12 2.73 13.77
N ILE A 59 3.81 3.82 13.53
CA ILE A 59 4.94 3.89 12.60
C ILE A 59 6.16 4.27 13.40
N ALA A 60 7.21 3.47 13.31
CA ALA A 60 8.51 3.71 13.93
C ALA A 60 9.56 3.97 12.84
N LEU A 61 10.48 4.89 13.12
CA LEU A 61 11.64 5.21 12.28
C LEU A 61 12.91 4.90 13.06
N ASP A 62 13.78 4.06 12.50
CA ASP A 62 15.08 3.78 13.11
C ASP A 62 16.16 4.80 12.71
N ARG A 63 17.34 4.64 13.30
CA ARG A 63 18.51 5.49 13.01
C ARG A 63 19.11 5.33 11.61
N HIS A 64 18.71 4.30 10.87
CA HIS A 64 19.16 4.03 9.52
C HIS A 64 18.15 4.53 8.48
N GLY A 65 17.01 5.06 8.92
CA GLY A 65 15.96 5.59 8.07
C GLY A 65 14.93 4.57 7.61
N TYR A 66 14.91 3.38 8.21
CA TYR A 66 13.91 2.36 7.94
C TYR A 66 12.64 2.58 8.76
N CYS A 67 11.51 2.42 8.09
CA CYS A 67 10.19 2.52 8.69
C CYS A 67 9.65 1.13 9.07
N TYR A 68 9.01 1.05 10.24
CA TYR A 68 8.34 -0.15 10.73
C TYR A 68 6.89 0.18 11.05
N LEU A 69 5.99 -0.73 10.69
CA LEU A 69 4.57 -0.63 10.92
C LEU A 69 4.14 -1.63 11.99
N TYR A 70 3.34 -1.16 12.94
CA TYR A 70 2.57 -1.97 13.86
C TYR A 70 1.09 -1.70 13.63
N VAL A 71 0.32 -2.77 13.37
CA VAL A 71 -1.13 -2.68 13.17
C VAL A 71 -1.82 -3.20 14.42
N CYS A 72 -2.67 -2.38 15.04
CA CYS A 72 -3.44 -2.77 16.22
C CYS A 72 -4.44 -3.90 15.90
N THR A 73 -4.95 -4.56 16.94
CA THR A 73 -6.00 -5.57 16.76
C THR A 73 -7.22 -4.97 16.07
N SER A 74 -7.84 -5.76 15.20
CA SER A 74 -9.10 -5.42 14.53
C SER A 74 -10.03 -6.61 14.51
N HIS A 75 -11.33 -6.36 14.61
CA HIS A 75 -12.36 -7.40 14.47
C HIS A 75 -12.57 -7.83 13.01
N THR A 76 -12.00 -7.11 12.05
CA THR A 76 -12.10 -7.41 10.62
C THR A 76 -10.75 -7.84 10.08
N ALA A 77 -10.73 -8.96 9.36
CA ALA A 77 -9.52 -9.40 8.68
C ALA A 77 -9.19 -8.47 7.50
N ILE A 78 -7.96 -7.99 7.47
CA ILE A 78 -7.42 -7.14 6.41
C ILE A 78 -7.04 -8.01 5.21
N ARG A 79 -7.70 -7.78 4.07
CA ARG A 79 -7.50 -8.53 2.83
C ARG A 79 -7.35 -7.59 1.64
N PHE A 80 -6.38 -7.87 0.78
CA PHE A 80 -6.17 -7.13 -0.45
C PHE A 80 -6.22 -8.09 -1.64
N VAL A 81 -7.00 -7.73 -2.66
CA VAL A 81 -7.10 -8.50 -3.91
C VAL A 81 -6.26 -7.80 -4.97
N ILE A 82 -5.26 -8.51 -5.48
CA ILE A 82 -4.50 -8.11 -6.67
C ILE A 82 -5.08 -8.78 -7.90
N TYR A 83 -4.77 -8.21 -9.07
CA TYR A 83 -5.18 -8.79 -10.34
C TYR A 83 -4.16 -8.52 -11.46
N THR A 84 -4.20 -9.35 -12.49
CA THR A 84 -3.50 -9.19 -13.77
C THR A 84 -4.38 -9.70 -14.91
N PHE A 85 -4.18 -9.23 -16.13
CA PHE A 85 -4.89 -9.72 -17.31
C PHE A 85 -3.99 -10.64 -18.12
N GLU A 86 -4.43 -11.87 -18.35
CA GLU A 86 -3.90 -12.75 -19.37
C GLU A 86 -4.46 -12.33 -20.74
N ASN A 87 -3.61 -12.15 -21.73
CA ASN A 87 -3.96 -11.65 -23.05
C ASN A 87 -3.60 -12.68 -24.12
N GLN A 88 -4.51 -12.90 -25.07
CA GLN A 88 -4.30 -13.80 -26.19
C GLN A 88 -4.78 -13.17 -27.51
N ARG A 89 -4.10 -13.53 -28.59
CA ARG A 89 -4.48 -13.17 -29.96
C ARG A 89 -4.90 -14.40 -30.75
N TRP A 90 -5.93 -14.24 -31.56
CA TRP A 90 -6.35 -15.26 -32.52
C TRP A 90 -5.53 -15.17 -33.81
N TYR A 91 -5.06 -16.31 -34.30
CA TYR A 91 -4.40 -16.44 -35.59
C TYR A 91 -5.13 -17.47 -36.47
N PRO A 92 -5.37 -17.16 -37.77
CA PRO A 92 -5.95 -18.13 -38.69
C PRO A 92 -5.19 -19.46 -38.70
N GLY A 93 -5.90 -20.57 -38.55
CA GLY A 93 -5.32 -21.92 -38.57
C GLY A 93 -4.61 -22.37 -37.27
N ILE A 94 -4.30 -21.46 -36.35
CA ILE A 94 -3.67 -21.76 -35.05
C ILE A 94 -4.68 -21.61 -33.90
N GLY A 95 -5.54 -20.61 -33.96
CA GLY A 95 -6.45 -20.25 -32.88
C GLY A 95 -5.85 -19.25 -31.89
N TRP A 96 -6.31 -19.29 -30.65
CA TRP A 96 -5.87 -18.38 -29.59
C TRP A 96 -4.46 -18.70 -29.09
N SER A 97 -3.61 -17.68 -29.02
CA SER A 97 -2.21 -17.82 -28.59
C SER A 97 -1.79 -16.70 -27.65
N ALA A 98 -0.95 -17.02 -26.67
CA ALA A 98 -0.30 -16.05 -25.78
C ALA A 98 0.83 -15.27 -26.48
N ARG A 99 1.28 -15.69 -27.66
CA ARG A 99 2.23 -14.92 -28.48
C ARG A 99 1.47 -13.80 -29.19
N THR A 100 1.45 -12.63 -28.57
CA THR A 100 0.82 -11.42 -29.12
C THR A 100 1.72 -10.76 -30.18
N LEU A 101 1.17 -9.82 -30.95
CA LEU A 101 1.96 -9.05 -31.92
C LEU A 101 2.87 -8.03 -31.20
N PRO A 102 3.95 -7.54 -31.83
CA PRO A 102 4.78 -6.50 -31.25
C PRO A 102 4.04 -5.21 -30.88
N THR A 103 2.93 -4.91 -31.57
CA THR A 103 2.07 -3.74 -31.32
C THR A 103 0.96 -4.01 -30.30
N ASP A 104 0.77 -5.27 -29.88
CA ASP A 104 -0.18 -5.63 -28.84
C ASP A 104 0.45 -5.47 -27.46
N ARG A 105 -0.39 -5.48 -26.43
CA ARG A 105 0.04 -5.69 -25.05
C ARG A 105 0.70 -7.07 -24.85
N SER A 106 1.48 -7.19 -23.78
CA SER A 106 2.13 -8.45 -23.36
C SER A 106 1.12 -9.55 -23.01
N SER A 107 1.56 -10.82 -23.02
CA SER A 107 0.73 -11.98 -22.67
C SER A 107 0.12 -11.91 -21.26
N PHE A 108 0.77 -11.19 -20.35
CA PHE A 108 0.20 -10.77 -19.08
C PHE A 108 0.46 -9.29 -18.84
N SER A 109 -0.57 -8.53 -18.48
CA SER A 109 -0.46 -7.08 -18.31
C SER A 109 -1.37 -6.54 -17.22
N ASP A 110 -1.16 -5.27 -16.88
CA ASP A 110 -2.16 -4.46 -16.19
C ASP A 110 -3.42 -4.26 -17.08
N GLU A 111 -4.43 -3.58 -16.53
CA GLU A 111 -5.70 -3.31 -17.23
C GLU A 111 -5.51 -2.50 -18.51
N SER A 112 -4.61 -1.51 -18.49
CA SER A 112 -4.32 -0.66 -19.65
C SER A 112 -3.57 -1.43 -20.75
N GLY A 113 -2.79 -2.45 -20.39
CA GLY A 113 -1.89 -3.16 -21.30
C GLY A 113 -0.50 -2.56 -21.39
N SER A 114 -0.21 -1.51 -20.62
CA SER A 114 1.05 -0.76 -20.67
C SER A 114 2.15 -1.42 -19.85
N LEU A 115 1.80 -2.09 -18.74
CA LEU A 115 2.76 -2.71 -17.85
C LEU A 115 2.68 -4.23 -17.97
N THR A 116 3.81 -4.87 -18.22
CA THR A 116 3.92 -6.34 -18.21
C THR A 116 3.87 -6.85 -16.77
N GLN A 117 2.91 -7.73 -16.46
CA GLN A 117 2.66 -8.22 -15.09
C GLN A 117 2.37 -9.73 -15.07
N PRO A 118 3.37 -10.59 -15.35
CA PRO A 118 3.20 -12.03 -15.22
C PRO A 118 2.76 -12.39 -13.79
N ARG A 119 1.95 -13.44 -13.64
CA ARG A 119 1.40 -13.84 -12.33
C ARG A 119 2.50 -14.13 -11.29
N GLU A 120 3.66 -14.54 -11.77
CA GLU A 120 4.84 -14.89 -11.00
C GLU A 120 5.63 -13.66 -10.52
N SER A 121 5.43 -12.48 -11.11
CA SER A 121 6.10 -11.24 -10.65
C SER A 121 5.43 -10.57 -9.47
N PHE A 122 4.29 -11.10 -9.00
CA PHE A 122 3.58 -10.52 -7.86
C PHE A 122 4.16 -11.04 -6.54
N GLU A 123 4.80 -10.15 -5.81
CA GLU A 123 5.36 -10.41 -4.49
C GLU A 123 4.47 -9.86 -3.38
N LEU A 124 4.65 -10.41 -2.17
CA LEU A 124 4.04 -9.85 -0.98
C LEU A 124 4.82 -8.60 -0.56
N PRO A 125 4.16 -7.52 -0.10
CA PRO A 125 4.86 -6.28 0.27
C PRO A 125 5.86 -6.48 1.41
N SER A 126 5.55 -7.40 2.31
CA SER A 126 6.31 -7.69 3.51
C SER A 126 6.00 -9.10 4.03
N ASP A 127 6.73 -9.52 5.07
CA ASP A 127 6.44 -10.72 5.87
C ASP A 127 5.14 -10.59 6.69
N GLY A 128 4.52 -9.41 6.72
CA GLY A 128 3.23 -9.15 7.32
C GLY A 128 2.07 -9.78 6.55
N TRP A 129 2.26 -10.10 5.26
CA TRP A 129 1.23 -10.68 4.41
C TRP A 129 1.43 -12.16 4.16
N LYS A 130 0.33 -12.85 3.84
CA LYS A 130 0.35 -14.20 3.27
C LYS A 130 -0.66 -14.30 2.15
N TRP A 131 -0.33 -15.04 1.09
CA TRP A 131 -1.31 -15.43 0.08
C TRP A 131 -2.35 -16.34 0.73
N GLU A 132 -3.64 -16.03 0.58
CA GLU A 132 -4.70 -16.91 1.08
C GLU A 132 -4.96 -18.06 0.11
N GLN A 133 -4.89 -17.78 -1.19
CA GLN A 133 -5.24 -18.73 -2.25
C GLN A 133 -4.29 -18.61 -3.46
N PRO A 134 -4.23 -19.64 -4.32
CA PRO A 134 -3.65 -19.54 -5.65
C PRO A 134 -4.37 -18.48 -6.51
N TRP A 135 -3.79 -18.17 -7.66
CA TRP A 135 -4.46 -17.34 -8.67
C TRP A 135 -5.75 -18.01 -9.15
N MET A 136 -6.83 -17.25 -9.18
CA MET A 136 -8.15 -17.68 -9.65
C MET A 136 -8.61 -16.81 -10.82
N ILE A 137 -9.50 -17.34 -11.64
CA ILE A 137 -10.11 -16.58 -12.74
C ILE A 137 -11.29 -15.78 -12.18
N ASP A 138 -11.44 -14.53 -12.60
CA ASP A 138 -12.64 -13.74 -12.36
C ASP A 138 -13.78 -14.28 -13.23
N LEU A 139 -14.76 -14.93 -12.60
CA LEU A 139 -15.91 -15.57 -13.25
C LEU A 139 -17.19 -14.75 -13.11
N ASN A 140 -17.08 -13.42 -12.97
CA ASN A 140 -18.26 -12.55 -12.98
C ASN A 140 -18.99 -12.65 -14.34
N GLU A 141 -20.10 -13.39 -14.36
CA GLU A 141 -20.87 -13.71 -15.57
C GLU A 141 -21.43 -12.48 -16.31
N GLN A 142 -21.52 -11.32 -15.64
CA GLN A 142 -21.92 -10.07 -16.30
C GLN A 142 -20.81 -9.48 -17.16
N LEU A 143 -19.55 -9.75 -16.82
CA LEU A 143 -18.37 -9.14 -17.44
C LEU A 143 -17.59 -10.10 -18.33
N TYR A 144 -17.66 -11.41 -18.07
CA TYR A 144 -16.86 -12.42 -18.75
C TYR A 144 -17.72 -13.59 -19.23
N ASP A 145 -17.19 -14.38 -20.16
CA ASP A 145 -17.78 -15.66 -20.53
C ASP A 145 -17.59 -16.72 -19.42
N LYS A 146 -18.10 -17.94 -19.66
CA LYS A 146 -18.01 -19.06 -18.71
C LYS A 146 -16.59 -19.49 -18.36
N GLU A 147 -15.61 -19.12 -19.17
CA GLU A 147 -14.19 -19.42 -18.97
C GLU A 147 -13.38 -18.21 -18.47
N GLY A 148 -14.06 -17.08 -18.22
CA GLY A 148 -13.47 -15.82 -17.74
C GLY A 148 -12.89 -14.92 -18.84
N TRP A 149 -13.21 -15.17 -20.11
CA TRP A 149 -12.70 -14.36 -21.21
C TRP A 149 -13.60 -13.18 -21.56
N GLN A 150 -12.94 -12.12 -21.98
CA GLN A 150 -13.48 -10.96 -22.66
C GLN A 150 -12.86 -10.86 -24.06
N TYR A 151 -13.63 -10.45 -25.05
CA TYR A 151 -13.23 -10.44 -26.46
C TYR A 151 -13.35 -9.05 -27.06
N ALA A 152 -12.40 -8.70 -27.93
CA ALA A 152 -12.43 -7.44 -28.68
C ALA A 152 -11.83 -7.60 -30.08
N PHE A 153 -11.96 -6.56 -30.90
CA PHE A 153 -11.35 -6.50 -32.23
C PHE A 153 -9.83 -6.36 -32.16
N ASN A 154 -9.31 -5.51 -31.28
CA ASN A 154 -7.89 -5.31 -31.02
C ASN A 154 -7.64 -4.85 -29.57
N PHE A 155 -6.36 -4.69 -29.18
CA PHE A 155 -5.96 -4.22 -27.85
C PHE A 155 -5.85 -2.68 -27.72
N GLY A 156 -6.55 -1.93 -28.57
CA GLY A 156 -6.49 -0.45 -28.61
C GLY A 156 -6.98 0.22 -27.32
N VAL A 157 -6.67 1.51 -27.17
CA VAL A 157 -7.09 2.33 -26.01
C VAL A 157 -8.61 2.36 -25.89
N ASP A 158 -9.32 2.48 -27.01
CA ASP A 158 -10.79 2.48 -27.08
C ASP A 158 -11.40 1.08 -27.31
N ALA A 159 -10.66 0.02 -26.96
CA ALA A 159 -11.12 -1.34 -27.17
C ALA A 159 -12.35 -1.68 -26.31
N HIS A 160 -13.47 -1.96 -26.97
CA HIS A 160 -14.69 -2.44 -26.31
C HIS A 160 -14.67 -3.96 -26.14
N PHE A 161 -14.33 -4.40 -24.93
CA PHE A 161 -14.37 -5.81 -24.55
C PHE A 161 -15.79 -6.29 -24.25
N ARG A 162 -16.14 -7.47 -24.78
CA ARG A 162 -17.45 -8.12 -24.61
C ARG A 162 -17.29 -9.49 -23.97
N ASN A 163 -18.32 -9.95 -23.26
CA ASN A 163 -18.37 -11.27 -22.61
C ASN A 163 -18.73 -12.44 -23.55
N ALA A 164 -18.73 -12.22 -24.87
CA ALA A 164 -18.96 -13.25 -25.87
C ALA A 164 -18.14 -12.97 -27.14
N PRO A 165 -17.58 -14.01 -27.79
CA PRO A 165 -16.84 -13.84 -29.03
C PRO A 165 -17.79 -13.50 -30.18
N THR A 166 -17.29 -12.71 -31.13
CA THR A 166 -17.94 -12.40 -32.40
C THR A 166 -17.02 -12.81 -33.56
N MET A 167 -17.52 -12.79 -34.80
CA MET A 167 -16.68 -13.10 -35.97
C MET A 167 -15.53 -12.10 -36.18
N THR A 168 -15.59 -10.93 -35.53
CA THR A 168 -14.56 -9.90 -35.57
C THR A 168 -13.72 -9.85 -34.29
N SER A 169 -13.80 -10.88 -33.44
CA SER A 169 -12.98 -10.98 -32.23
C SER A 169 -11.61 -11.57 -32.56
N PHE A 170 -10.57 -10.72 -32.55
CA PHE A 170 -9.19 -11.14 -32.80
C PHE A 170 -8.31 -11.12 -31.56
N VAL A 171 -8.78 -10.52 -30.47
CA VAL A 171 -8.10 -10.54 -29.19
C VAL A 171 -9.04 -10.95 -28.08
N ARG A 172 -8.49 -11.56 -27.04
CA ARG A 172 -9.20 -11.82 -25.79
C ARG A 172 -8.31 -11.54 -24.59
N ARG A 173 -8.93 -11.20 -23.48
CA ARG A 173 -8.27 -11.05 -22.18
C ARG A 173 -9.04 -11.78 -21.09
N ARG A 174 -8.35 -12.25 -20.06
CA ARG A 174 -8.92 -12.92 -18.89
C ARG A 174 -8.30 -12.37 -17.62
N ARG A 175 -9.14 -11.93 -16.69
CA ARG A 175 -8.68 -11.37 -15.43
C ARG A 175 -8.39 -12.49 -14.44
N TRP A 176 -7.16 -12.51 -13.93
CA TRP A 176 -6.74 -13.37 -12.83
C TRP A 176 -6.72 -12.56 -11.56
N LEU A 177 -7.23 -13.12 -10.47
CA LEU A 177 -7.32 -12.54 -9.14
C LEU A 177 -6.49 -13.36 -8.15
N ARG A 178 -5.90 -12.70 -7.17
CA ARG A 178 -5.30 -13.38 -6.01
C ARG A 178 -5.48 -12.53 -4.76
N SER A 179 -5.88 -13.15 -3.66
CA SER A 179 -6.02 -12.48 -2.38
C SER A 179 -4.81 -12.72 -1.49
N ARG A 180 -4.35 -11.65 -0.84
CA ARG A 180 -3.43 -11.71 0.29
C ARG A 180 -4.14 -11.22 1.54
N ARG A 181 -3.79 -11.80 2.68
CA ARG A 181 -4.28 -11.43 4.01
C ARG A 181 -3.13 -10.91 4.85
N TYR A 182 -3.39 -9.83 5.59
CA TYR A 182 -2.46 -9.34 6.60
C TYR A 182 -2.53 -10.22 7.84
N THR A 183 -1.36 -10.57 8.38
CA THR A 183 -1.19 -11.55 9.46
C THR A 183 -0.35 -11.03 10.62
N ALA A 184 0.38 -9.93 10.44
CA ALA A 184 1.19 -9.30 11.49
C ALA A 184 0.42 -8.24 12.28
N LEU A 185 -0.76 -8.61 12.79
CA LEU A 185 -1.44 -7.79 13.79
C LEU A 185 -0.66 -7.87 15.10
N CYS A 186 -0.58 -6.75 15.80
CA CYS A 186 0.16 -6.61 17.05
C CYS A 186 1.63 -7.06 16.98
N ARG A 187 2.26 -6.82 15.82
CA ARG A 187 3.66 -7.13 15.57
C ARG A 187 4.24 -6.08 14.63
N TRP A 188 5.51 -5.74 14.84
CA TRP A 188 6.26 -4.90 13.94
C TRP A 188 6.60 -5.61 12.63
N VAL A 189 6.43 -4.88 11.54
CA VAL A 189 6.79 -5.28 10.18
C VAL A 189 7.59 -4.15 9.56
N GLN A 190 8.75 -4.45 9.00
CA GLN A 190 9.48 -3.45 8.23
C GLN A 190 8.71 -3.13 6.95
N VAL A 191 8.43 -1.85 6.72
CA VAL A 191 7.72 -1.39 5.53
C VAL A 191 8.70 -1.41 4.37
N ASN A 192 8.71 -2.52 3.63
CA ASN A 192 9.64 -2.71 2.52
C ASN A 192 9.20 -1.86 1.33
N VAL A 193 10.12 -1.06 0.80
CA VAL A 193 9.88 -0.29 -0.42
C VAL A 193 10.63 -0.99 -1.53
N ALA A 194 9.91 -1.82 -2.29
CA ALA A 194 10.50 -2.58 -3.41
C ALA A 194 11.14 -1.68 -4.50
N SER A 195 11.02 -0.35 -4.40
CA SER A 195 11.46 0.60 -5.42
C SER A 195 12.14 1.88 -4.91
N SER A 196 12.29 2.11 -3.59
CA SER A 196 12.99 3.32 -3.09
C SER A 196 14.12 2.96 -2.15
N SER A 197 15.35 3.34 -2.52
CA SER A 197 16.53 3.35 -1.64
C SER A 197 16.53 4.52 -0.65
N GLU A 198 15.43 5.27 -0.58
CA GLU A 198 15.31 6.47 0.26
C GLU A 198 15.35 6.10 1.74
N LEU A 199 16.27 6.77 2.46
CA LEU A 199 16.39 6.67 3.90
C LEU A 199 15.88 7.97 4.51
N PHE A 200 14.97 7.84 5.48
CA PHE A 200 14.30 8.99 6.07
C PHE A 200 14.96 9.42 7.38
N VAL A 201 14.98 10.73 7.63
CA VAL A 201 15.44 11.33 8.89
C VAL A 201 14.29 11.73 9.80
N ASP A 202 13.08 11.89 9.24
CA ASP A 202 11.89 12.19 10.01
C ASP A 202 10.61 11.61 9.39
N ILE A 203 9.60 11.38 10.23
CA ILE A 203 8.25 10.94 9.82
C ILE A 203 7.16 11.70 10.57
N CYS A 204 6.01 11.94 9.93
CA CYS A 204 4.83 12.47 10.60
C CYS A 204 3.54 11.90 9.99
N ALA A 205 2.49 11.78 10.79
CA ALA A 205 1.17 11.38 10.33
C ALA A 205 0.15 12.48 10.66
N GLY A 206 -0.80 12.68 9.75
CA GLY A 206 -1.82 13.71 9.86
C GLY A 206 -2.95 13.47 8.86
N GLY A 207 -3.71 14.53 8.56
CA GLY A 207 -4.80 14.44 7.58
C GLY A 207 -5.94 13.51 8.01
N PHE A 208 -6.18 13.39 9.31
CA PHE A 208 -7.23 12.53 9.88
C PHE A 208 -8.65 13.01 9.55
N ASP A 209 -8.79 14.31 9.27
CA ASP A 209 -10.07 15.00 9.04
C ASP A 209 -10.22 15.56 7.62
N VAL A 210 -9.32 15.20 6.68
CA VAL A 210 -9.44 15.60 5.26
C VAL A 210 -10.60 14.80 4.65
N ASP A 211 -11.55 15.51 4.03
CA ASP A 211 -12.96 15.12 3.86
C ASP A 211 -13.29 13.64 3.61
N ALA A 212 -14.24 13.18 4.42
CA ALA A 212 -14.77 11.82 4.56
C ALA A 212 -15.57 11.28 3.35
N ASP A 213 -15.60 11.99 2.22
CA ASP A 213 -16.19 11.47 0.97
C ASP A 213 -15.27 10.43 0.29
N SER A 214 -13.98 10.41 0.65
CA SER A 214 -13.02 9.41 0.18
C SER A 214 -12.89 8.27 1.20
N SER A 215 -13.88 7.38 1.24
CA SER A 215 -13.98 6.16 2.10
C SER A 215 -12.76 5.20 2.15
N CYS A 216 -11.63 5.54 1.54
CA CYS A 216 -10.50 4.67 1.30
C CYS A 216 -9.25 4.99 2.12
N GLU A 217 -8.93 6.26 2.42
CA GLU A 217 -7.66 6.64 3.05
C GLU A 217 -7.81 6.82 4.57
N LEU A 218 -6.92 6.19 5.34
CA LEU A 218 -7.02 6.16 6.81
C LEU A 218 -6.40 7.37 7.49
N TYR A 219 -5.25 7.79 6.97
CA TYR A 219 -4.45 8.94 7.41
C TYR A 219 -3.39 9.21 6.34
N SER A 220 -2.83 10.41 6.34
CA SER A 220 -1.66 10.76 5.54
C SER A 220 -0.38 10.53 6.35
N LEU A 221 0.61 9.87 5.74
CA LEU A 221 1.94 9.67 6.33
C LEU A 221 2.97 10.37 5.44
N PHE A 222 3.79 11.21 6.04
CA PHE A 222 4.87 11.91 5.38
C PHE A 222 6.23 11.50 5.97
N ALA A 223 7.26 11.61 5.14
CA ALA A 223 8.64 11.36 5.54
C ALA A 223 9.59 12.39 4.91
N LEU A 224 10.63 12.78 5.65
CA LEU A 224 11.66 13.70 5.21
C LEU A 224 12.94 12.89 4.95
N SER A 225 13.55 13.02 3.76
CA SER A 225 14.84 12.41 3.47
C SER A 225 16.01 13.23 4.04
N GLY A 226 17.20 12.63 4.08
CA GLY A 226 18.42 13.34 4.48
C GLY A 226 18.79 14.52 3.57
N ASP A 227 18.34 14.50 2.31
CA ASP A 227 18.56 15.55 1.32
C ASP A 227 17.53 16.70 1.40
N GLY A 228 16.55 16.59 2.32
CA GLY A 228 15.52 17.62 2.55
C GLY A 228 14.31 17.50 1.63
N ASP A 229 14.14 16.35 0.98
CA ASP A 229 12.97 16.05 0.16
C ASP A 229 11.83 15.48 1.00
N LEU A 230 10.61 15.91 0.67
CA LEU A 230 9.40 15.49 1.37
C LEU A 230 8.68 14.42 0.55
N TYR A 231 8.34 13.33 1.21
CA TYR A 231 7.62 12.22 0.62
C TYR A 231 6.28 12.02 1.33
N TRP A 232 5.28 11.56 0.59
CA TRP A 232 4.04 11.05 1.17
C TRP A 232 3.86 9.56 0.84
N ARG A 233 3.31 8.80 1.78
CA ARG A 233 3.01 7.38 1.60
C ARG A 233 1.64 7.23 0.96
N LYS A 234 1.63 6.79 -0.29
CA LYS A 234 0.39 6.54 -1.03
C LYS A 234 -0.24 5.21 -0.64
N GLY A 235 -1.56 5.15 -0.72
CA GLY A 235 -2.30 3.88 -0.68
C GLY A 235 -2.48 3.27 0.70
N ILE A 236 -2.24 4.02 1.78
CA ILE A 236 -2.58 3.61 3.15
C ILE A 236 -4.11 3.54 3.27
N ARG A 237 -4.64 2.33 3.43
CA ARG A 237 -6.09 2.06 3.46
C ARG A 237 -6.40 0.96 4.48
N LYS A 238 -7.68 0.82 4.85
CA LYS A 238 -8.14 -0.27 5.74
C LYS A 238 -7.73 -1.67 5.27
N ASN A 239 -7.67 -1.87 3.95
CA ASN A 239 -7.28 -3.12 3.33
C ASN A 239 -5.81 -3.16 2.88
N SER A 240 -5.04 -2.10 3.11
CA SER A 240 -3.64 -1.94 2.71
C SER A 240 -2.90 -1.05 3.72
N PRO A 241 -2.69 -1.53 4.96
CA PRO A 241 -2.16 -0.72 6.06
C PRO A 241 -0.72 -0.23 5.84
N GLU A 242 0.08 -0.97 5.07
CA GLU A 242 1.46 -0.57 4.71
C GLU A 242 1.53 0.51 3.62
N GLY A 243 0.42 0.81 2.94
CA GLY A 243 0.47 1.61 1.72
C GLY A 243 1.13 0.87 0.55
N THR A 244 1.37 1.60 -0.54
CA THR A 244 1.89 1.04 -1.80
C THR A 244 3.26 1.60 -2.18
N GLU A 245 3.48 2.90 -2.01
CA GLU A 245 4.72 3.56 -2.46
C GLU A 245 4.94 4.90 -1.74
N TRP A 246 6.20 5.31 -1.62
CA TRP A 246 6.55 6.69 -1.29
C TRP A 246 6.56 7.52 -2.56
N LYS A 247 5.93 8.69 -2.51
CA LYS A 247 5.88 9.64 -3.62
C LYS A 247 6.53 10.94 -3.19
N LEU A 248 7.51 11.38 -3.97
CA LEU A 248 8.10 12.71 -3.81
C LEU A 248 7.02 13.77 -3.96
N ILE A 249 7.01 14.73 -3.05
CA ILE A 249 6.20 15.94 -3.15
C ILE A 249 7.08 17.00 -3.79
N GLU A 250 6.74 17.38 -5.01
CA GLU A 250 7.49 18.41 -5.72
C GLU A 250 7.38 19.75 -4.98
N PRO A 251 8.50 20.50 -4.86
CA PRO A 251 8.47 21.84 -4.28
C PRO A 251 7.50 22.74 -5.03
N ILE A 252 6.80 23.61 -4.30
CA ILE A 252 6.00 24.66 -4.93
C ILE A 252 6.97 25.59 -5.67
N PRO A 253 6.80 25.83 -6.98
CA PRO A 253 7.59 26.81 -7.69
C PRO A 253 7.45 28.17 -7.02
N ASP A 254 8.58 28.78 -6.68
CA ASP A 254 8.61 30.10 -6.09
C ASP A 254 8.41 31.14 -7.20
N ASP A 255 7.20 31.70 -7.33
CA ASP A 255 6.92 32.81 -8.25
C ASP A 255 7.54 34.14 -7.76
N SER A 256 8.23 34.14 -6.62
CA SER A 256 8.87 35.31 -6.02
C SER A 256 10.37 35.09 -5.84
N GLY A 257 11.17 35.66 -6.74
CA GLY A 257 12.64 35.58 -6.72
C GLY A 257 13.31 36.24 -5.50
N GLY A 258 13.17 35.67 -4.31
CA GLY A 258 13.72 36.22 -3.07
C GLY A 258 13.59 35.27 -1.88
N ILE A 259 14.70 34.62 -1.55
CA ILE A 259 15.10 34.00 -0.27
C ILE A 259 13.98 33.87 0.80
N ALA A 260 13.54 32.64 1.05
CA ALA A 260 13.48 32.11 2.42
C ALA A 260 13.42 30.58 2.44
N SER A 261 14.41 29.97 3.09
CA SER A 261 14.36 28.64 3.69
C SER A 261 13.33 28.60 4.83
N SER A 262 12.05 28.82 4.50
CA SER A 262 10.94 28.59 5.42
C SER A 262 10.66 27.09 5.44
N CYS A 263 10.35 26.56 6.62
CA CYS A 263 10.20 25.13 6.87
C CYS A 263 9.20 24.52 5.86
N ARG A 264 9.71 23.67 4.95
CA ARG A 264 8.95 23.05 3.84
C ARG A 264 7.67 22.34 4.33
N LEU A 265 7.63 21.94 5.60
CA LEU A 265 6.48 21.32 6.26
C LEU A 265 5.33 22.29 6.58
N CYS A 266 5.63 23.55 6.93
CA CYS A 266 4.60 24.55 7.28
C CYS A 266 3.78 24.98 6.07
N LEU A 267 4.44 25.22 4.93
CA LEU A 267 3.78 25.65 3.69
C LEU A 267 2.83 24.58 3.13
N LEU A 268 3.13 23.29 3.35
CA LEU A 268 2.25 22.20 2.93
C LEU A 268 1.00 22.07 3.81
N LEU A 269 1.14 22.28 5.12
CA LEU A 269 0.03 22.26 6.08
C LEU A 269 -0.92 23.44 5.85
N GLU A 270 -0.41 24.61 5.49
CA GLU A 270 -1.23 25.79 5.18
C GLU A 270 -2.11 25.58 3.95
N ARG A 271 -1.66 24.84 2.94
CA ARG A 271 -2.44 24.58 1.72
C ARG A 271 -3.42 23.41 1.86
N MET A 272 -3.14 22.40 2.68
CA MET A 272 -4.14 21.36 2.99
C MET A 272 -5.37 21.93 3.72
N ASN A 273 -5.23 23.06 4.41
CA ASN A 273 -6.35 23.81 4.99
C ASN A 273 -7.03 24.79 4.01
N GLY A 274 -6.49 24.95 2.80
CA GLY A 274 -6.90 25.96 1.82
C GLY A 274 -7.52 25.41 0.53
N ILE A 275 -7.69 24.09 0.41
CA ILE A 275 -8.45 23.47 -0.69
C ILE A 275 -9.91 23.35 -0.22
N ASN A 276 -10.67 24.43 -0.40
CA ASN A 276 -12.13 24.40 -0.49
C ASN A 276 -12.53 24.36 -1.96
#